data_AF-A0A358E256-F1
#
_entry.id   AF-A0A358E256-F1
#
_cell.length_a   1.000
_cell.length_b   1.000
_cell.length_c   1.000
_cell.angle_alpha   90.00
_cell.angle_beta   90.00
_cell.angle_gamma   90.00
#
_symmetry.space_group_name_H-M   'P 1'
#
loop_
_entity.id
_entity.type
_entity.pdbx_description
1 polymer ?
#
loop_
_entity_poly.entity_id
_entity_poly.type
_entity_poly.pdbx_seq_one_letter_code
_entity_poly.pdbx_strand_id
1 'polypeptide(L)'
;KKTYQMDPANSDEALHEIALDIQEGADMVMVKPGMPYLDIVRRCKAEFKVPTFAYQVSGEYAMHQAAFANGWLNEEAVILESLLAFKRAGADGILTYFAPQAARLLQR
;
A
#
# COMPACT_ATOMS: atom_id res chain seq x y z
N LYS A 1 10.10 16.39 8.14
CA LYS A 1 8.87 15.59 8.32
C LYS A 1 8.96 14.57 9.45
N LYS A 2 10.15 14.23 9.95
CA LYS A 2 10.37 13.24 11.04
C LYS A 2 9.66 13.55 12.36
N THR A 3 9.18 14.77 12.56
CA THR A 3 8.49 15.20 13.79
C THR A 3 6.99 14.92 13.77
N TYR A 4 6.45 14.41 12.65
CA TYR A 4 5.02 14.09 12.51
C TYR A 4 4.77 12.85 11.64
N GLN A 5 5.74 12.44 10.82
CA GLN A 5 5.72 11.11 10.22
C GLN A 5 6.28 10.13 11.24
N MET A 6 5.58 9.01 11.35
CA MET A 6 5.95 7.89 12.20
C MET A 6 7.37 7.39 11.90
N ASP A 7 8.03 6.85 12.93
CA ASP A 7 9.27 6.10 12.75
C ASP A 7 8.96 4.77 12.03
N PRO A 8 9.62 4.47 10.89
CA PRO A 8 9.47 3.19 10.17
C PRO A 8 9.61 1.93 11.03
N ALA A 9 10.35 1.98 12.14
CA ALA A 9 10.54 0.84 13.02
C ALA A 9 9.30 0.51 13.89
N ASN A 10 8.35 1.44 14.02
CA ASN A 10 7.29 1.37 15.02
C ASN A 10 5.98 0.84 14.42
N SER A 11 5.78 -0.47 14.52
CA SER A 11 4.54 -1.10 14.04
C SER A 11 3.36 -0.96 15.01
N ASP A 12 3.61 -0.85 16.32
CA ASP A 12 2.55 -0.69 17.33
C ASP A 12 1.98 0.73 17.37
N GLU A 13 2.84 1.74 17.17
CA GLU A 13 2.42 3.13 16.99
C GLU A 13 1.42 3.24 15.83
N ALA A 14 1.61 2.46 14.76
CA ALA A 14 0.72 2.49 13.59
C ALA A 14 -0.72 2.09 13.95
N LEU A 15 -0.88 1.07 14.79
CA LEU A 15 -2.20 0.65 15.23
C LEU A 15 -2.81 1.63 16.23
N HIS A 16 -1.99 2.26 17.07
CA HIS A 16 -2.47 3.29 17.97
C HIS A 16 -3.05 4.48 17.19
N GLU A 17 -2.31 5.01 16.22
CA GLU A 17 -2.75 6.12 15.36
C GLU A 17 -4.02 5.74 14.57
N ILE A 18 -4.05 4.55 13.98
CA ILE A 18 -5.24 4.05 13.26
C ILE A 18 -6.46 3.97 14.19
N ALA A 19 -6.29 3.49 15.43
CA ALA A 19 -7.37 3.41 16.39
C ALA A 19 -7.89 4.80 16.78
N LEU A 20 -7.01 5.79 16.92
CA LEU A 20 -7.38 7.18 17.18
C LEU A 20 -8.19 7.76 16.02
N ASP A 21 -7.72 7.62 14.77
CA ASP A 21 -8.43 8.09 13.58
C ASP A 21 -9.85 7.49 13.50
N ILE A 22 -9.99 6.19 13.78
CA ILE A 22 -11.29 5.51 13.80
C ILE A 22 -12.18 6.06 14.93
N GLN A 23 -11.64 6.31 16.12
CA GLN A 23 -12.39 6.91 17.24
C GLN A 23 -12.85 8.33 16.93
N GLU A 24 -12.07 9.08 16.15
CA GLU A 24 -12.42 10.41 15.66
C GLU A 24 -13.42 10.38 14.49
N GLY A 25 -13.80 9.19 14.01
CA GLY A 25 -14.87 8.99 13.05
C GLY A 25 -14.41 8.74 11.61
N ALA A 26 -13.16 8.33 11.38
CA ALA A 26 -12.72 7.92 10.05
C ALA A 26 -13.49 6.69 9.53
N ASP A 27 -14.13 6.82 8.37
CA ASP A 27 -14.82 5.70 7.69
C ASP A 27 -13.85 4.68 7.08
N MET A 28 -12.62 5.11 6.80
CA MET A 28 -11.57 4.31 6.19
C MET A 28 -10.20 4.82 6.62
N VAL A 29 -9.22 3.92 6.61
CA VAL A 29 -7.83 4.25 6.97
C VAL A 29 -6.87 3.89 5.85
N MET A 30 -5.68 4.49 5.85
CA MET A 30 -4.69 4.27 4.80
C MET A 30 -3.28 4.10 5.36
N VAL A 31 -2.58 3.07 4.88
CA VAL A 31 -1.15 2.88 5.13
C VAL A 31 -0.33 3.47 3.98
N LYS A 32 0.70 4.25 4.32
CA LYS A 32 1.61 4.88 3.38
C LYS A 32 3.01 5.01 4.01
N PRO A 33 4.10 4.56 3.36
CA PRO A 33 4.19 3.86 2.07
C PRO A 33 3.51 2.49 2.00
N GLY A 34 3.49 1.89 0.81
CA GLY A 34 2.71 0.70 0.51
C GLY A 34 3.47 -0.62 0.72
N MET A 35 4.24 -1.05 -0.29
CA MET A 35 4.91 -2.36 -0.30
C MET A 35 5.82 -2.61 0.92
N PRO A 36 6.58 -1.61 1.43
CA PRO A 36 7.43 -1.84 2.60
C PRO A 36 6.66 -2.04 3.91
N TYR A 37 5.35 -1.75 3.94
CA TYR A 37 4.50 -1.78 5.14
C TYR A 37 3.26 -2.68 4.97
N LEU A 38 3.36 -3.73 4.15
CA LEU A 38 2.27 -4.70 3.95
C LEU A 38 1.93 -5.45 5.25
N ASP A 39 2.87 -5.57 6.18
CA ASP A 39 2.65 -6.09 7.53
C ASP A 39 1.71 -5.17 8.32
N ILE A 40 1.84 -3.85 8.22
CA ILE A 40 0.94 -2.89 8.85
C ILE A 40 -0.46 -2.95 8.22
N VAL A 41 -0.55 -3.04 6.89
CA VAL A 41 -1.84 -3.25 6.20
C VAL A 41 -2.54 -4.51 6.72
N ARG A 42 -1.77 -5.59 6.90
CA ARG A 42 -2.28 -6.86 7.43
C ARG A 42 -2.76 -6.74 8.86
N ARG A 43 -1.99 -6.09 9.74
CA ARG A 43 -2.37 -5.86 11.14
C ARG A 43 -3.63 -5.00 11.24
N CYS A 44 -3.67 -3.87 10.53
CA CYS A 44 -4.83 -2.99 10.44
C CYS A 44 -6.10 -3.74 10.03
N LYS A 45 -6.03 -4.51 8.93
CA LYS A 45 -7.19 -5.25 8.42
C LYS A 45 -7.67 -6.32 9.41
N ALA A 46 -6.75 -7.00 10.09
CA ALA A 46 -7.08 -8.04 11.06
C ALA A 46 -7.72 -7.48 12.33
N GLU A 47 -7.21 -6.36 12.83
CA GLU A 47 -7.60 -5.78 14.11
C GLU A 47 -8.89 -4.97 14.02
N PHE A 48 -8.95 -4.02 13.08
CA PHE A 48 -10.04 -3.05 13.03
C PHE A 48 -11.15 -3.44 12.05
N LYS A 49 -10.84 -4.25 11.04
CA LYS A 49 -11.79 -4.75 10.03
C LYS A 49 -12.54 -3.64 9.26
N VAL A 50 -12.07 -2.40 9.34
CA VAL A 50 -12.55 -1.26 8.56
C VAL A 50 -12.02 -1.30 7.12
N PRO A 51 -12.62 -0.56 6.19
CA PRO A 51 -12.04 -0.33 4.87
C PRO A 51 -10.59 0.18 4.99
N THR A 52 -9.65 -0.63 4.49
CA THR A 52 -8.22 -0.36 4.60
C THR A 52 -7.65 -0.09 3.21
N PHE A 53 -7.04 1.07 3.03
CA PHE A 53 -6.40 1.46 1.79
C PHE A 53 -4.88 1.41 1.95
N ALA A 54 -4.17 1.26 0.83
CA ALA A 54 -2.72 1.38 0.79
C ALA A 54 -2.29 2.27 -0.36
N TYR A 55 -1.22 3.04 -0.17
CA TYR A 55 -0.65 3.89 -1.21
C TYR A 55 0.69 3.33 -1.69
N GLN A 56 0.74 2.82 -2.92
CA GLN A 56 2.00 2.46 -3.60
C GLN A 56 2.69 3.75 -4.06
N VAL A 57 3.65 4.24 -3.28
CA VAL A 57 4.16 5.62 -3.42
C VAL A 57 4.96 5.85 -4.70
N SER A 58 5.23 7.13 -5.00
CA SER A 58 6.00 7.53 -6.18
C SER A 58 7.39 6.88 -6.21
N GLY A 59 8.05 6.70 -5.06
CA GLY A 59 9.33 5.99 -4.98
C GLY A 59 9.22 4.51 -5.34
N GLU A 60 8.14 3.84 -4.92
CA GLU A 60 7.86 2.44 -5.27
C GLU A 60 7.59 2.29 -6.78
N TYR A 61 6.77 3.20 -7.34
CA TYR A 61 6.52 3.26 -8.77
C TYR A 61 7.82 3.49 -9.57
N ALA A 62 8.62 4.48 -9.17
CA ALA A 62 9.88 4.81 -9.83
C ALA A 62 10.89 3.65 -9.75
N MET A 63 10.93 2.93 -8.63
CA MET A 63 11.76 1.74 -8.46
C MET A 63 11.40 0.64 -9.47
N HIS A 64 10.10 0.34 -9.63
CA HIS A 64 9.63 -0.61 -10.64
C HIS A 64 9.92 -0.13 -12.07
N GLN A 65 9.58 1.12 -12.39
CA GLN A 65 9.85 1.70 -13.70
C GLN A 65 11.34 1.63 -14.08
N ALA A 66 12.24 1.90 -13.13
CA ALA A 66 13.68 1.77 -13.37
C ALA A 66 14.07 0.32 -13.67
N ALA A 67 13.55 -0.66 -12.90
CA ALA A 67 13.81 -2.08 -13.16
C ALA A 67 13.28 -2.53 -14.54
N PHE A 68 12.11 -2.04 -14.95
CA PHE A 68 11.53 -2.34 -16.26
C PHE A 68 12.36 -1.73 -17.39
N ALA A 69 12.77 -0.47 -17.26
CA ALA A 69 13.60 0.23 -18.24
C ALA A 69 14.96 -0.45 -18.45
N ASN A 70 15.50 -1.12 -17.42
CA ASN A 70 16.73 -1.90 -17.52
C ASN A 70 16.53 -3.37 -17.91
N GLY A 71 15.28 -3.79 -18.17
CA GLY A 71 14.95 -5.17 -18.52
C GLY A 71 15.19 -6.18 -17.41
N TRP A 72 15.29 -5.74 -16.15
CA TRP A 72 15.55 -6.63 -15.00
C TRP A 72 14.32 -7.43 -14.59
N LEU A 73 13.13 -6.86 -14.81
CA LEU A 73 11.86 -7.44 -14.40
C LEU A 73 10.84 -7.35 -15.53
N ASN A 74 9.96 -8.34 -15.60
CA ASN A 74 8.80 -8.30 -16.49
C ASN A 74 7.76 -7.30 -15.97
N GLU A 75 7.50 -6.25 -16.75
CA GLU A 75 6.63 -5.15 -16.36
C GLU A 75 5.20 -5.58 -16.02
N GLU A 76 4.52 -6.28 -16.92
CA GLU A 76 3.11 -6.64 -16.75
C GLU A 76 2.93 -7.57 -15.54
N ALA A 77 3.80 -8.58 -15.40
CA ALA A 77 3.76 -9.53 -14.30
C ALA A 77 4.00 -8.84 -12.94
N VAL A 78 5.03 -7.98 -12.84
CA VAL A 78 5.37 -7.33 -11.57
C VAL A 78 4.32 -6.30 -11.16
N ILE A 79 3.73 -5.56 -12.12
CA ILE A 79 2.62 -4.66 -11.81
C ILE A 79 1.49 -5.45 -11.15
N LEU A 80 1.01 -6.51 -11.79
CA LEU A 80 -0.11 -7.29 -11.27
C LEU A 80 0.21 -8.01 -9.96
N GLU A 81 1.41 -8.58 -9.83
CA GLU A 81 1.83 -9.28 -8.61
C GLU A 81 1.97 -8.31 -7.43
N SER A 82 2.52 -7.11 -7.64
CA SER A 82 2.63 -6.11 -6.59
C SER A 82 1.24 -5.68 -6.08
N LEU A 83 0.28 -5.44 -6.97
CA LEU A 83 -1.09 -5.10 -6.59
C LEU A 83 -1.82 -6.27 -5.91
N LEU A 84 -1.57 -7.49 -6.36
CA LEU A 84 -2.07 -8.69 -5.70
C LEU A 84 -1.52 -8.81 -4.27
N ALA A 85 -0.25 -8.47 -4.02
CA ALA A 85 0.34 -8.49 -2.69
C ALA A 85 -0.37 -7.52 -1.73
N PHE A 86 -0.77 -6.33 -2.20
CA PHE A 86 -1.60 -5.40 -1.42
C PHE A 86 -2.98 -5.98 -1.11
N LYS A 87 -3.67 -6.54 -2.11
CA LYS A 87 -4.98 -7.21 -1.90
C LYS A 87 -4.86 -8.36 -0.90
N ARG A 88 -3.80 -9.17 -0.99
CA ARG A 88 -3.50 -10.27 -0.07
C ARG A 88 -3.22 -9.77 1.36
N ALA A 89 -2.49 -8.67 1.50
CA ALA A 89 -2.22 -8.08 2.81
C ALA A 89 -3.51 -7.64 3.51
N GLY A 90 -4.50 -7.17 2.74
CA GLY A 90 -5.83 -6.82 3.25
C GLY A 90 -6.35 -5.49 2.74
N ALA A 91 -5.67 -4.85 1.79
CA ALA A 91 -6.12 -3.60 1.22
C ALA A 91 -7.41 -3.81 0.42
N ASP A 92 -8.46 -3.05 0.75
CA ASP A 92 -9.71 -2.98 0.02
C ASP A 92 -9.53 -2.12 -1.24
N GLY A 93 -8.78 -1.02 -1.15
CA GLY A 93 -8.37 -0.15 -2.25
C GLY A 93 -6.87 0.14 -2.29
N ILE A 94 -6.33 0.36 -3.49
CA ILE A 94 -4.90 0.65 -3.69
C ILE A 94 -4.77 1.95 -4.49
N LEU A 95 -4.11 2.95 -3.91
CA LEU A 95 -3.73 4.16 -4.63
C LEU A 95 -2.37 3.89 -5.29
N THR A 96 -2.37 3.85 -6.63
CA THR A 96 -1.17 3.52 -7.40
C THR A 96 -1.16 4.28 -8.73
N TYR A 97 0.03 4.68 -9.16
CA TYR A 97 0.27 5.22 -10.50
C TYR A 97 0.07 4.18 -11.61
N PHE A 98 0.15 2.88 -11.27
CA PHE A 98 -0.10 1.80 -12.21
C PHE A 98 -1.58 1.56 -12.52
N ALA A 99 -2.52 2.27 -11.87
CA ALA A 99 -3.95 2.00 -12.00
C ALA A 99 -4.45 1.95 -13.46
N PRO A 100 -4.12 2.90 -14.36
CA PRO A 100 -4.56 2.83 -15.76
C PRO A 100 -3.99 1.63 -16.51
N GLN A 101 -2.75 1.24 -16.22
CA GLN A 101 -2.08 0.12 -16.88
C GLN A 101 -2.61 -1.23 -16.35
N ALA A 102 -2.70 -1.39 -15.04
CA ALA A 102 -3.27 -2.57 -14.40
C ALA A 102 -4.71 -2.82 -14.87
N ALA A 103 -5.53 -1.75 -14.99
CA ALA A 103 -6.89 -1.87 -15.51
C ALA A 103 -6.94 -2.46 -16.93
N ARG A 104 -6.02 -2.04 -17.82
CA ARG A 104 -5.91 -2.62 -19.17
C ARG A 104 -5.45 -4.07 -19.14
N LEU A 105 -4.49 -4.41 -18.27
CA LEU A 105 -3.98 -5.78 -18.14
C LEU A 105 -5.04 -6.76 -17.61
N LEU A 106 -5.89 -6.32 -16.69
CA LEU A 106 -6.98 -7.13 -16.13
C LEU A 106 -8.14 -7.39 -17.11
N GLN A 107 -8.20 -6.66 -18.22
CA GLN A 107 -9.23 -6.81 -19.26
C GLN A 107 -8.76 -7.65 -20.46
N ARG A 108 -7.50 -8.09 -20.47
CA ARG A 108 -6.97 -9.02 -21.47
C ARG A 108 -7.38 -10.44 -21.14
#